data_AF-A0A3D0CPB2-F1
#
_entry.id   AF-A0A3D0CPB2-F1
#
_cell.length_a   1.000
_cell.length_b   1.000
_cell.length_c   1.000
_cell.angle_alpha   90.00
_cell.angle_beta   90.00
_cell.angle_gamma   90.00
#
_symmetry.space_group_name_H-M   'P 1'
#
loop_
_entity.id
_entity.type
_entity.pdbx_description
1 polymer ?
#
loop_
_entity_poly.entity_id
_entity_poly.type
_entity_poly.pdbx_seq_one_letter_code
_entity_poly.pdbx_strand_id
1 'polypeptide(L)'
;MTENQEMQAFDETLREFLKEPDHFLTSLALVNHLQRIPVLAAQDLYAVEVEGKKVVPVFTNEQDLQSFKATQESAREQTWVERSSLDVLTQVVQAELFGLAFNLKEEGDFSNTTLFASSELIQFINYFTQTLNNLLGEENQKAAPKDKIYLVPAFIHKREEDGQDDRLFATMSNAEGQSYVPVFTNLTSFAKWYGNETFGLPFRKAKGTILQWPLSEIYQPSTGENELDKVQGIVINPFDEQPELVDWSYFEGDREWT
;
A
#
# COMPACT_ATOMS: atom_id res chain seq x y z
N MET A 1 -13.67 -19.84 4.01
CA MET A 1 -14.55 -18.91 3.27
C MET A 1 -14.84 -19.57 1.94
N THR A 2 -16.02 -19.37 1.35
CA THR A 2 -16.29 -19.91 0.01
C THR A 2 -15.57 -19.07 -1.04
N GLU A 3 -15.13 -19.65 -2.16
CA GLU A 3 -14.40 -18.94 -3.24
C GLU A 3 -15.12 -17.64 -3.70
N ASN A 4 -16.46 -17.66 -3.70
CA ASN A 4 -17.28 -16.49 -4.05
C ASN A 4 -17.14 -15.31 -3.07
N GLN A 5 -16.82 -15.57 -1.79
CA GLN A 5 -16.60 -14.52 -0.79
C GLN A 5 -15.25 -13.82 -0.97
N GLU A 6 -14.23 -14.55 -1.44
CA GLU A 6 -12.89 -14.00 -1.63
C GLU A 6 -12.86 -13.04 -2.82
N MET A 7 -13.48 -13.41 -3.94
CA MET A 7 -13.59 -12.52 -5.10
C MET A 7 -14.42 -11.26 -4.80
N GLN A 8 -15.48 -11.39 -3.98
CA GLN A 8 -16.22 -10.23 -3.48
C GLN A 8 -15.35 -9.29 -2.63
N ALA A 9 -14.52 -9.83 -1.74
CA ALA A 9 -13.61 -9.01 -0.93
C ALA A 9 -12.58 -8.26 -1.80
N PHE A 10 -12.12 -8.88 -2.90
CA PHE A 10 -11.29 -8.19 -3.89
C PHE A 10 -12.08 -7.05 -4.55
N ASP A 11 -13.30 -7.30 -5.03
CA ASP A 11 -14.16 -6.27 -5.63
C ASP A 11 -14.38 -5.07 -4.70
N GLU A 12 -14.68 -5.33 -3.42
CA GLU A 12 -14.86 -4.29 -2.40
C GLU A 12 -13.57 -3.51 -2.14
N THR A 13 -12.42 -4.19 -2.03
CA THR A 13 -11.12 -3.54 -1.84
C THR A 13 -10.74 -2.68 -3.05
N LEU A 14 -11.06 -3.12 -4.27
CA LEU A 14 -10.85 -2.33 -5.48
C LEU A 14 -11.68 -1.04 -5.44
N ARG A 15 -12.95 -1.10 -5.00
CA ARG A 15 -13.80 0.08 -4.84
C ARG A 15 -13.24 1.06 -3.81
N GLU A 16 -12.79 0.55 -2.67
CA GLU A 16 -12.17 1.37 -1.65
C GLU A 16 -10.90 2.05 -2.15
N PHE A 17 -10.06 1.31 -2.89
CA PHE A 17 -8.85 1.84 -3.49
C PHE A 17 -9.16 2.95 -4.50
N LEU A 18 -10.16 2.78 -5.36
CA LEU A 18 -10.52 3.80 -6.34
C LEU A 18 -11.10 5.06 -5.69
N LYS A 19 -11.72 4.93 -4.51
CA LYS A 19 -12.21 6.07 -3.73
C LYS A 19 -11.09 6.83 -3.03
N GLU A 20 -10.10 6.12 -2.48
CA GLU A 20 -8.95 6.70 -1.77
C GLU A 20 -7.63 6.00 -2.21
N PRO A 21 -7.09 6.31 -3.40
CA PRO A 21 -5.94 5.58 -3.96
C PRO A 21 -4.64 5.74 -3.16
N ASP A 22 -4.53 6.84 -2.41
CA ASP A 22 -3.41 7.12 -1.51
C ASP A 22 -3.56 6.43 -0.14
N HIS A 23 -4.63 5.66 0.09
CA HIS A 23 -4.87 4.98 1.37
C HIS A 23 -3.98 3.74 1.51
N PHE A 24 -2.87 3.88 2.23
CA PHE A 24 -1.79 2.89 2.34
C PHE A 24 -2.28 1.47 2.68
N LEU A 25 -3.17 1.30 3.67
CA LEU A 25 -3.66 -0.02 4.06
C LEU A 25 -4.54 -0.66 2.99
N THR A 26 -5.31 0.15 2.26
CA THR A 26 -6.16 -0.34 1.17
C THR A 26 -5.29 -0.72 -0.02
N SER A 27 -4.25 0.06 -0.31
CA SER A 27 -3.24 -0.30 -1.33
C SER A 27 -2.53 -1.62 -0.99
N LEU A 28 -2.15 -1.81 0.27
CA LEU A 28 -1.54 -3.05 0.77
C LEU A 28 -2.49 -4.25 0.62
N ALA A 29 -3.77 -4.07 1.00
CA ALA A 29 -4.81 -5.08 0.86
C ALA A 29 -5.05 -5.44 -0.61
N LEU A 30 -5.11 -4.45 -1.51
CA LEU A 30 -5.28 -4.65 -2.94
C LEU A 30 -4.15 -5.49 -3.52
N VAL A 31 -2.89 -5.21 -3.17
CA VAL A 31 -1.74 -6.03 -3.62
C VAL A 31 -1.82 -7.46 -3.08
N ASN A 32 -2.22 -7.63 -1.82
CA ASN A 32 -2.44 -8.97 -1.27
C ASN A 32 -3.56 -9.73 -2.02
N HIS A 33 -4.63 -9.05 -2.45
CA HIS A 33 -5.68 -9.65 -3.27
C HIS A 33 -5.17 -10.01 -4.68
N LEU A 34 -4.47 -9.09 -5.35
CA LEU A 34 -3.86 -9.33 -6.67
C LEU A 34 -2.94 -10.56 -6.70
N GLN A 35 -2.27 -10.85 -5.59
CA GLN A 35 -1.37 -11.99 -5.45
C GLN A 35 -2.07 -13.33 -5.19
N ARG A 36 -3.27 -13.32 -4.60
CA ARG A 36 -3.88 -14.53 -4.01
C ARG A 36 -5.22 -14.90 -4.61
N ILE A 37 -6.00 -13.91 -5.02
CA ILE A 37 -7.37 -14.09 -5.46
C ILE A 37 -7.40 -14.04 -6.98
N PRO A 38 -7.97 -15.06 -7.64
CA PRO A 38 -8.12 -15.03 -9.08
C PRO A 38 -9.09 -13.95 -9.54
N VAL A 39 -8.94 -13.54 -10.79
CA VAL A 39 -9.91 -12.74 -11.53
C VAL A 39 -10.51 -13.57 -12.64
N LEU A 40 -11.72 -13.23 -13.08
CA LEU A 40 -12.29 -13.78 -14.29
C LEU A 40 -11.63 -13.10 -15.49
N ALA A 41 -10.97 -13.88 -16.32
CA ALA A 41 -10.31 -13.43 -17.53
C ALA A 41 -10.50 -14.46 -18.64
N ALA A 42 -10.31 -14.05 -19.89
CA ALA A 42 -10.32 -14.98 -21.00
C ALA A 42 -9.21 -16.02 -20.85
N GLN A 43 -9.52 -17.27 -21.19
CA GLN A 43 -8.58 -18.39 -21.17
C GLN A 43 -7.40 -18.12 -22.11
N ASP A 44 -7.71 -17.68 -23.34
CA ASP A 44 -6.73 -17.20 -24.30
C ASP A 44 -6.60 -15.67 -24.24
N LEU A 45 -5.48 -15.13 -24.73
CA LEU A 45 -5.25 -13.69 -24.72
C LEU A 45 -6.33 -12.96 -25.53
N TYR A 46 -7.16 -12.19 -24.82
CA TYR A 46 -8.24 -11.39 -25.39
C TYR A 46 -8.04 -9.93 -25.00
N ALA A 47 -7.90 -9.06 -26.00
CA ALA A 47 -7.71 -7.64 -25.80
C ALA A 47 -8.79 -6.84 -26.53
N VAL A 48 -9.18 -5.72 -25.94
CA VAL A 48 -10.12 -4.75 -26.50
C VAL A 48 -9.50 -3.38 -26.52
N GLU A 49 -10.03 -2.49 -27.35
CA GLU A 49 -9.59 -1.10 -27.41
C GLU A 49 -10.49 -0.23 -26.53
N VAL A 50 -9.89 0.45 -25.55
CA VAL A 50 -10.56 1.42 -24.67
C VAL A 50 -9.77 2.71 -24.77
N GLU A 51 -10.43 3.79 -25.20
CA GLU A 51 -9.79 5.11 -25.37
C GLU A 51 -8.50 5.08 -26.20
N GLY A 52 -8.47 4.27 -27.27
CA GLY A 52 -7.29 4.10 -28.13
C GLY A 52 -6.17 3.24 -27.54
N LYS A 53 -6.39 2.63 -26.37
CA LYS A 53 -5.43 1.74 -25.70
C LYS A 53 -5.91 0.30 -25.78
N LYS A 54 -5.03 -0.60 -26.21
CA LYS A 54 -5.31 -2.05 -26.20
C LYS A 54 -5.08 -2.61 -24.80
N VAL A 55 -6.14 -3.09 -24.18
CA VAL A 55 -6.15 -3.57 -22.79
C VAL A 55 -6.78 -4.95 -22.71
N VAL A 56 -6.39 -5.71 -21.68
CA VAL A 56 -7.00 -7.00 -21.38
C VAL A 56 -8.07 -6.82 -20.29
N PRO A 57 -9.35 -7.14 -20.57
CA PRO A 57 -10.40 -7.09 -19.56
C PRO A 57 -10.22 -8.18 -18.50
N VAL A 58 -10.38 -7.80 -17.23
CA VAL A 58 -10.41 -8.69 -16.07
C VAL A 58 -11.55 -8.31 -15.15
N PHE A 59 -12.16 -9.27 -14.47
CA PHE A 59 -13.35 -9.03 -13.64
C PHE A 59 -13.20 -9.64 -12.24
N THR A 60 -13.61 -8.88 -11.23
CA THR A 60 -13.68 -9.30 -9.82
C THR A 60 -15.08 -9.75 -9.43
N ASN A 61 -16.04 -9.75 -10.35
CA ASN A 61 -17.37 -10.31 -10.13
C ASN A 61 -18.03 -10.74 -11.45
N GLU A 62 -18.91 -11.74 -11.38
CA GLU A 62 -19.60 -12.28 -12.54
C GLU A 62 -20.61 -11.29 -13.15
N GLN A 63 -21.22 -10.42 -12.34
CA GLN A 63 -22.24 -9.46 -12.80
C GLN A 63 -21.65 -8.46 -13.82
N ASP A 64 -20.45 -7.95 -13.55
CA ASP A 64 -19.76 -7.04 -14.45
C ASP A 64 -19.27 -7.75 -15.70
N LEU A 65 -18.82 -9.02 -15.59
CA LEU A 65 -18.50 -9.83 -16.75
C LEU A 65 -19.72 -10.02 -17.67
N GLN A 66 -20.89 -10.30 -17.11
CA GLN A 66 -22.13 -10.44 -17.89
C GLN A 66 -22.56 -9.12 -18.52
N SER A 67 -22.41 -8.00 -17.80
CA SER A 67 -22.65 -6.65 -18.35
C SER A 67 -21.72 -6.35 -19.52
N PHE A 68 -20.43 -6.68 -19.40
CA PHE A 68 -19.46 -6.53 -20.48
C PHE A 68 -19.81 -7.39 -21.70
N LYS A 69 -20.15 -8.66 -21.50
CA LYS A 69 -20.60 -9.57 -22.57
C LYS A 69 -21.87 -9.08 -23.26
N ALA A 70 -22.73 -8.34 -22.56
CA ALA A 70 -23.95 -7.80 -23.15
C ALA A 70 -23.67 -6.75 -24.22
N THR A 71 -22.59 -5.97 -24.09
CA THR A 71 -22.26 -4.88 -25.02
C THR A 71 -21.09 -5.22 -25.96
N GLN A 72 -20.13 -6.03 -25.51
CA GLN A 72 -18.97 -6.43 -26.31
C GLN A 72 -19.21 -7.80 -26.98
N GLU A 73 -19.56 -7.81 -28.27
CA GLU A 73 -19.88 -9.05 -29.00
C GLU A 73 -18.73 -10.06 -29.01
N SER A 74 -17.50 -9.60 -29.27
CA SER A 74 -16.31 -10.47 -29.29
C SER A 74 -15.99 -11.12 -27.94
N ALA A 75 -16.52 -10.59 -26.83
CA ALA A 75 -16.35 -11.17 -25.50
C ALA A 75 -17.21 -12.43 -25.31
N ARG A 76 -18.31 -12.58 -26.07
CA ARG A 76 -19.22 -13.74 -26.00
C ARG A 76 -18.61 -15.01 -26.60
N GLU A 77 -17.61 -14.83 -27.48
CA GLU A 77 -16.90 -15.93 -28.13
C GLU A 77 -15.75 -16.49 -27.26
N GLN A 78 -15.39 -15.78 -26.19
CA GLN A 78 -14.29 -16.18 -25.32
C GLN A 78 -14.74 -17.17 -24.26
N THR A 79 -13.83 -18.08 -23.88
CA THR A 79 -14.00 -18.89 -22.67
C THR A 79 -13.44 -18.11 -21.49
N TRP A 80 -14.28 -17.84 -20.48
CA TRP A 80 -13.90 -17.07 -19.29
C TRP A 80 -13.66 -18.02 -18.14
N VAL A 81 -12.49 -17.89 -17.51
CA VAL A 81 -12.05 -18.75 -16.41
C VAL A 81 -11.39 -17.90 -15.32
N GLU A 82 -11.30 -18.46 -14.13
CA GLU A 82 -10.52 -17.89 -13.04
C GLU A 82 -9.02 -17.99 -13.36
N ARG A 83 -8.32 -16.86 -13.26
CA ARG A 83 -6.89 -16.75 -13.55
C ARG A 83 -6.19 -15.88 -12.51
N SER A 84 -4.94 -16.19 -12.22
CA SER A 84 -4.07 -15.30 -11.44
C SER A 84 -3.95 -13.94 -12.13
N SER A 85 -4.21 -12.86 -11.39
CA SER A 85 -4.05 -11.49 -11.88
C SER A 85 -2.62 -11.24 -12.39
N LEU A 86 -1.62 -11.83 -11.72
CA LEU A 86 -0.21 -11.69 -12.08
C LEU A 86 0.14 -12.44 -13.37
N ASP A 87 -0.48 -13.59 -13.62
CA ASP A 87 -0.27 -14.36 -14.85
C ASP A 87 -0.87 -13.62 -16.05
N VAL A 88 -2.06 -13.03 -15.87
CA VAL A 88 -2.70 -12.19 -16.91
C VAL A 88 -1.84 -10.95 -17.16
N LEU A 89 -1.37 -10.26 -16.12
CA LEU A 89 -0.46 -9.13 -16.23
C LEU A 89 0.84 -9.50 -16.97
N THR A 90 1.39 -10.67 -16.70
CA THR A 90 2.59 -11.18 -17.40
C THR A 90 2.32 -11.36 -18.89
N GLN A 91 1.15 -11.90 -19.28
CA GLN A 91 0.76 -12.02 -20.70
C GLN A 91 0.57 -10.66 -21.37
N VAL A 92 -0.04 -9.70 -20.67
CA VAL A 92 -0.23 -8.32 -21.16
C VAL A 92 1.12 -7.68 -21.48
N VAL A 93 2.10 -7.83 -20.59
CA VAL A 93 3.47 -7.32 -20.80
C VAL A 93 4.16 -8.02 -21.97
N GLN A 94 4.08 -9.35 -22.04
CA GLN A 94 4.68 -10.13 -23.13
C GLN A 94 4.10 -9.79 -24.50
N ALA A 95 2.81 -9.42 -24.54
CA ALA A 95 2.10 -9.00 -25.74
C ALA A 95 2.22 -7.49 -26.03
N GLU A 96 3.02 -6.75 -25.24
CA GLU A 96 3.21 -5.29 -25.37
C GLU A 96 1.88 -4.50 -25.34
N LEU A 97 0.90 -5.00 -24.57
CA LEU A 97 -0.40 -4.35 -24.38
C LEU A 97 -0.33 -3.29 -23.29
N PHE A 98 -1.24 -2.32 -23.35
CA PHE A 98 -1.20 -1.16 -22.46
C PHE A 98 -1.36 -1.54 -20.99
N GLY A 99 -2.29 -2.46 -20.68
CA GLY A 99 -2.66 -2.72 -19.30
C GLY A 99 -3.85 -3.63 -19.10
N LEU A 100 -4.25 -3.74 -17.84
CA LEU A 100 -5.46 -4.43 -17.40
C LEU A 100 -6.60 -3.44 -17.23
N ALA A 101 -7.78 -3.83 -17.68
CA ALA A 101 -8.98 -3.07 -17.47
C ALA A 101 -9.94 -3.86 -16.57
N PHE A 102 -10.10 -3.39 -15.34
CA PHE A 102 -10.93 -4.03 -14.34
C PHE A 102 -12.40 -3.65 -14.54
N ASN A 103 -13.27 -4.66 -14.54
CA ASN A 103 -14.72 -4.53 -14.51
C ASN A 103 -15.29 -3.57 -15.57
N LEU A 104 -14.76 -3.65 -16.80
CA LEU A 104 -15.25 -2.84 -17.92
C LEU A 104 -16.73 -3.09 -18.18
N LYS A 105 -17.51 -2.02 -18.36
CA LYS A 105 -18.94 -2.05 -18.67
C LYS A 105 -19.37 -0.69 -19.21
N GLU A 106 -20.51 -0.63 -19.90
CA GLU A 106 -21.05 0.63 -20.46
C GLU A 106 -22.14 1.27 -19.60
N GLU A 107 -22.76 0.49 -18.71
CA GLU A 107 -23.84 0.94 -17.84
C GLU A 107 -23.69 0.34 -16.43
N GLY A 108 -24.35 0.96 -15.45
CA GLY A 108 -24.38 0.49 -14.06
C GLY A 108 -23.39 1.21 -13.14
N ASP A 109 -22.83 0.48 -12.19
CA ASP A 109 -21.99 1.02 -11.12
C ASP A 109 -20.50 0.98 -11.47
N PHE A 110 -19.92 2.14 -11.78
CA PHE A 110 -18.52 2.28 -12.17
C PHE A 110 -17.53 2.38 -11.01
N SER A 111 -17.97 2.25 -9.74
CA SER A 111 -17.07 2.45 -8.59
C SER A 111 -15.96 1.39 -8.45
N ASN A 112 -16.02 0.30 -9.22
CA ASN A 112 -14.98 -0.74 -9.34
C ASN A 112 -14.38 -0.84 -10.76
N THR A 113 -14.71 0.08 -11.67
CA THR A 113 -14.23 0.08 -13.05
C THR A 113 -13.00 0.96 -13.16
N THR A 114 -11.88 0.41 -13.63
CA THR A 114 -10.63 1.17 -13.78
C THR A 114 -9.71 0.53 -14.82
N LEU A 115 -8.72 1.31 -15.27
CA LEU A 115 -7.70 0.89 -16.21
C LEU A 115 -6.33 1.14 -15.58
N PHE A 116 -5.57 0.07 -15.38
CA PHE A 116 -4.21 0.14 -14.87
C PHE A 116 -3.21 -0.09 -15.99
N ALA A 117 -2.31 0.86 -16.21
CA ALA A 117 -1.17 0.65 -17.11
C ALA A 117 -0.25 -0.44 -16.53
N SER A 118 0.27 -1.31 -17.40
CA SER A 118 1.12 -2.43 -16.97
C SER A 118 2.32 -1.95 -16.14
N SER A 119 2.98 -0.88 -16.56
CA SER A 119 4.14 -0.31 -15.85
C SER A 119 3.79 0.21 -14.45
N GLU A 120 2.66 0.90 -14.32
CA GLU A 120 2.22 1.48 -13.05
C GLU A 120 1.77 0.38 -12.09
N LEU A 121 1.02 -0.61 -12.58
CA LEU A 121 0.57 -1.74 -11.77
C LEU A 121 1.74 -2.59 -11.27
N ILE A 122 2.75 -2.82 -12.11
CA ILE A 122 3.97 -3.53 -11.70
C ILE A 122 4.72 -2.76 -10.62
N GLN A 123 4.92 -1.44 -10.81
CA GLN A 123 5.58 -0.61 -9.81
C GLN A 123 4.82 -0.63 -8.48
N PHE A 124 3.50 -0.50 -8.54
CA PHE A 124 2.61 -0.55 -7.38
C PHE A 124 2.70 -1.89 -6.64
N ILE A 125 2.55 -3.02 -7.36
CA ILE A 125 2.67 -4.36 -6.78
C ILE A 125 4.05 -4.55 -6.15
N ASN A 126 5.12 -4.17 -6.85
CA ASN A 126 6.49 -4.33 -6.36
C ASN A 126 6.74 -3.52 -5.10
N TYR A 127 6.32 -2.26 -5.07
CA TYR A 127 6.48 -1.39 -3.90
C TYR A 127 5.84 -2.02 -2.66
N PHE A 128 4.55 -2.39 -2.72
CA PHE A 128 3.86 -2.94 -1.55
C PHE A 128 4.30 -4.37 -1.21
N THR A 129 4.73 -5.16 -2.19
CA THR A 129 5.35 -6.48 -1.92
C THR A 129 6.66 -6.31 -1.16
N GLN A 130 7.51 -5.37 -1.58
CA GLN A 130 8.74 -5.03 -0.86
C GLN A 130 8.43 -4.51 0.54
N THR A 131 7.42 -3.64 0.69
CA THR A 131 6.96 -3.18 2.00
C THR A 131 6.59 -4.31 2.94
N LEU A 132 5.80 -5.28 2.47
CA LEU A 132 5.43 -6.46 3.26
C LEU A 132 6.66 -7.31 3.61
N ASN A 133 7.55 -7.53 2.65
CA ASN A 133 8.76 -8.33 2.85
C ASN A 133 9.74 -7.65 3.82
N ASN A 134 9.91 -6.34 3.73
CA ASN A 134 10.77 -5.58 4.63
C ASN A 134 10.21 -5.59 6.05
N LEU A 135 8.89 -5.53 6.21
CA LEU A 135 8.26 -5.51 7.54
C LEU A 135 8.20 -6.91 8.17
N LEU A 136 7.74 -7.90 7.41
CA LEU A 136 7.38 -9.25 7.89
C LEU A 136 8.45 -10.31 7.60
N GLY A 137 9.46 -9.99 6.79
CA GLY A 137 10.52 -10.92 6.41
C GLY A 137 11.38 -11.34 7.59
N GLU A 138 11.93 -12.56 7.51
CA GLU A 138 12.71 -13.15 8.60
C GLU A 138 13.92 -12.30 9.01
N GLU A 139 14.57 -11.64 8.05
CA GLU A 139 15.70 -10.74 8.30
C GLU A 139 15.29 -9.63 9.25
N ASN A 140 14.19 -8.95 8.95
CA ASN A 140 13.68 -7.86 9.78
C ASN A 140 13.21 -8.36 11.16
N GLN A 141 12.58 -9.53 11.22
CA GLN A 141 12.11 -10.11 12.48
C GLN A 141 13.27 -10.45 13.43
N LYS A 142 14.44 -10.82 12.89
CA LYS A 142 15.67 -11.15 13.64
C LYS A 142 16.56 -9.94 13.91
N ALA A 143 16.32 -8.81 13.24
CA ALA A 143 17.12 -7.59 13.39
C ALA A 143 17.03 -7.02 14.81
N ALA A 144 18.13 -6.40 15.24
CA ALA A 144 18.17 -5.64 16.49
C ALA A 144 17.22 -4.43 16.42
N PRO A 145 16.69 -3.93 17.55
CA PRO A 145 15.73 -2.82 17.54
C PRO A 145 16.18 -1.58 16.75
N LYS A 146 17.47 -1.21 16.79
CA LYS A 146 18.00 -0.06 16.04
C LYS A 146 17.92 -0.23 14.52
N ASP A 147 18.13 -1.45 14.04
CA ASP A 147 18.29 -1.78 12.60
C ASP A 147 17.01 -2.37 11.98
N LYS A 148 16.05 -2.77 12.81
CA LYS A 148 14.75 -3.25 12.36
C LYS A 148 14.04 -2.16 11.56
N ILE A 149 13.40 -2.52 10.46
CA ILE A 149 12.54 -1.67 9.65
C ILE A 149 11.17 -1.53 10.32
N TYR A 150 10.75 -0.28 10.47
CA TYR A 150 9.46 0.12 11.00
C TYR A 150 8.67 0.89 9.95
N LEU A 151 7.34 0.83 10.03
CA LEU A 151 6.49 1.83 9.40
C LEU A 151 6.53 3.11 10.23
N VAL A 152 6.88 4.22 9.59
CA VAL A 152 7.09 5.51 10.26
C VAL A 152 6.24 6.59 9.57
N PRO A 153 5.19 7.12 10.22
CA PRO A 153 4.38 8.18 9.65
C PRO A 153 5.12 9.53 9.68
N ALA A 154 5.36 10.10 8.50
CA ALA A 154 6.09 11.36 8.33
C ALA A 154 5.42 12.29 7.30
N PHE A 155 5.70 13.58 7.42
CA PHE A 155 5.44 14.60 6.42
C PHE A 155 6.79 14.99 5.82
N ILE A 156 6.89 14.92 4.50
CA ILE A 156 8.14 15.19 3.77
C ILE A 156 7.97 16.51 3.03
N HIS A 157 8.87 17.45 3.31
CA HIS A 157 8.95 18.72 2.62
C HIS A 157 10.29 18.79 1.90
N LYS A 158 10.26 19.17 0.63
CA LYS A 158 11.49 19.32 -0.14
C LYS A 158 12.03 20.74 0.04
N ARG A 159 13.24 20.87 0.57
CA ARG A 159 13.89 22.15 0.79
C ARG A 159 14.22 22.82 -0.54
N GLU A 160 13.91 24.10 -0.67
CA GLU A 160 14.10 24.85 -1.92
C GLU A 160 15.59 25.08 -2.25
N GLU A 161 16.46 25.17 -1.24
CA GLU A 161 17.86 25.56 -1.41
C GLU A 161 18.74 24.47 -2.03
N ASP A 162 18.60 23.22 -1.58
CA ASP A 162 19.46 22.09 -1.96
C ASP A 162 18.66 20.86 -2.46
N GLY A 163 17.33 20.93 -2.42
CA GLY A 163 16.44 19.84 -2.83
C GLY A 163 16.42 18.66 -1.86
N GLN A 164 17.01 18.78 -0.67
CA GLN A 164 16.95 17.73 0.35
C GLN A 164 15.57 17.67 1.01
N ASP A 165 15.31 16.55 1.69
CA ASP A 165 14.05 16.31 2.36
C ASP A 165 14.15 16.71 3.84
N ASP A 166 13.28 17.64 4.26
CA ASP A 166 12.99 17.94 5.66
C ASP A 166 11.78 17.12 6.10
N ARG A 167 11.91 16.39 7.21
CA ARG A 167 10.88 15.48 7.71
C ARG A 167 10.35 15.91 9.06
N LEU A 168 9.04 16.05 9.13
CA LEU A 168 8.29 16.17 10.37
C LEU A 168 7.54 14.87 10.64
N PHE A 169 7.70 14.28 11.81
CA PHE A 169 7.00 13.05 12.16
C PHE A 169 5.63 13.33 12.77
N ALA A 170 4.68 12.43 12.55
CA ALA A 170 3.48 12.41 13.37
C ALA A 170 3.88 12.08 14.82
N THR A 171 3.18 12.65 15.80
CA THR A 171 3.49 12.42 17.22
C THR A 171 2.25 12.02 18.01
N MET A 172 2.48 11.27 19.08
CA MET A 172 1.47 10.96 20.09
C MET A 172 1.97 11.43 21.45
N SER A 173 1.09 12.05 22.23
CA SER A 173 1.42 12.47 23.59
C SER A 173 0.86 11.49 24.62
N ASN A 174 1.65 11.22 25.66
CA ASN A 174 1.16 10.50 26.84
C ASN A 174 0.34 11.44 27.76
N ALA A 175 -0.16 10.89 28.87
CA ALA A 175 -0.95 11.66 29.86
C ALA A 175 -0.17 12.80 30.53
N GLU A 176 1.17 12.73 30.52
CA GLU A 176 2.07 13.74 31.07
C GLU A 176 2.40 14.85 30.05
N GLY A 177 1.88 14.74 28.82
CA GLY A 177 2.10 15.71 27.74
C GLY A 177 3.41 15.49 26.96
N GLN A 178 4.16 14.44 27.25
CA GLN A 178 5.39 14.11 26.52
C GLN A 178 5.04 13.50 25.17
N SER A 179 5.66 14.01 24.10
CA SER A 179 5.41 13.57 22.72
C SER A 179 6.43 12.54 22.25
N TYR A 180 5.96 11.51 21.55
CA TYR A 180 6.77 10.44 20.98
C TYR A 180 6.40 10.21 19.51
N VAL A 181 7.38 9.84 18.67
CA VAL A 181 7.11 9.37 17.30
C VAL A 181 6.53 7.95 17.37
N PRO A 182 5.33 7.67 16.85
CA PRO A 182 4.81 6.32 16.79
C PRO A 182 5.44 5.58 15.60
N VAL A 183 5.96 4.39 15.86
CA VAL A 183 6.52 3.50 14.82
C VAL A 183 5.93 2.11 14.97
N PHE A 184 5.89 1.35 13.86
CA PHE A 184 5.16 0.08 13.84
C PHE A 184 5.98 -1.04 13.21
N THR A 185 6.09 -2.16 13.93
CA THR A 185 6.64 -3.41 13.39
C THR A 185 5.56 -4.38 12.93
N ASN A 186 4.29 -4.10 13.27
CA ASN A 186 3.16 -4.94 12.92
C ASN A 186 1.99 -4.13 12.36
N LEU A 187 1.22 -4.76 11.47
CA LEU A 187 0.09 -4.12 10.81
C LEU A 187 -1.11 -3.88 11.74
N THR A 188 -1.23 -4.64 12.84
CA THR A 188 -2.36 -4.52 13.76
C THR A 188 -2.32 -3.20 14.54
N SER A 189 -1.20 -2.88 15.17
CA SER A 189 -1.02 -1.58 15.84
C SER A 189 -1.04 -0.44 14.83
N PHE A 190 -0.43 -0.63 13.65
CA PHE A 190 -0.44 0.40 12.60
C PHE A 190 -1.87 0.70 12.11
N ALA A 191 -2.68 -0.32 11.86
CA ALA A 191 -4.07 -0.14 11.43
C ALA A 191 -4.92 0.60 12.45
N LYS A 192 -4.74 0.30 13.75
CA LYS A 192 -5.40 1.04 14.83
C LYS A 192 -5.01 2.52 14.83
N TRP A 193 -3.74 2.85 14.59
CA TRP A 193 -3.27 4.23 14.50
C TRP A 193 -3.79 4.94 13.25
N TYR A 194 -3.60 4.34 12.07
CA TYR A 194 -3.90 4.92 10.77
C TYR A 194 -5.41 5.10 10.53
N GLY A 195 -6.23 4.22 11.12
CA GLY A 195 -7.69 4.33 11.13
C GLY A 195 -8.25 5.26 12.21
N ASN A 196 -7.44 5.73 13.16
CA ASN A 196 -7.91 6.55 14.26
C ASN A 196 -8.32 7.96 13.78
N GLU A 197 -9.48 8.45 14.22
CA GLU A 197 -10.01 9.77 13.83
C GLU A 197 -9.18 10.95 14.35
N THR A 198 -8.46 10.77 15.46
CA THR A 198 -7.63 11.81 16.08
C THR A 198 -6.23 11.88 15.49
N PHE A 199 -5.63 10.74 15.11
CA PHE A 199 -4.24 10.69 14.65
C PHE A 199 -4.14 10.40 13.14
N GLY A 200 -4.69 9.26 12.72
CA GLY A 200 -4.56 8.76 11.35
C GLY A 200 -5.37 9.56 10.33
N LEU A 201 -6.58 10.00 10.66
CA LEU A 201 -7.40 10.78 9.72
C LEU A 201 -6.78 12.15 9.38
N PRO A 202 -6.30 12.98 10.35
CA PRO A 202 -5.56 14.19 10.03
C PRO A 202 -4.29 13.93 9.22
N PHE A 203 -3.53 12.88 9.58
CA PHE A 203 -2.33 12.47 8.85
C PHE A 203 -2.63 12.17 7.37
N ARG A 204 -3.67 11.38 7.10
CA ARG A 204 -4.13 11.06 5.73
C ARG A 204 -4.61 12.30 4.98
N LYS A 205 -5.41 13.16 5.61
CA LYS A 205 -5.91 14.41 4.99
C LYS A 205 -4.77 15.36 4.61
N ALA A 206 -3.70 15.37 5.39
CA ALA A 206 -2.49 16.14 5.13
C ALA A 206 -1.52 15.43 4.17
N LYS A 207 -1.92 14.30 3.56
CA LYS A 207 -1.10 13.50 2.63
C LYS A 207 0.24 13.06 3.23
N GLY A 208 0.21 12.67 4.51
CA GLY A 208 1.37 12.09 5.17
C GLY A 208 1.85 10.82 4.45
N THR A 209 3.16 10.57 4.53
CA THR A 209 3.86 9.45 3.91
C THR A 209 4.24 8.41 4.96
N ILE A 210 4.09 7.13 4.63
CA ILE A 210 4.58 6.03 5.45
C ILE A 210 5.97 5.65 4.97
N LEU A 211 6.99 5.99 5.76
CA LEU A 211 8.37 5.57 5.53
C LEU A 211 8.59 4.15 6.06
N GLN A 212 9.59 3.46 5.50
CA GLN A 212 10.06 2.14 5.95
C GLN A 212 11.49 2.26 6.45
N TRP A 213 11.65 2.74 7.68
CA TRP A 213 12.96 3.17 8.18
C TRP A 213 13.35 2.44 9.46
N PRO A 214 14.66 2.21 9.68
CA PRO A 214 15.18 1.84 10.98
C PRO A 214 15.14 3.01 11.96
N LEU A 215 15.21 2.73 13.26
CA LEU A 215 15.17 3.79 14.28
C LEU A 215 16.37 4.73 14.19
N SER A 216 17.52 4.21 13.75
CA SER A 216 18.73 5.00 13.51
C SER A 216 18.50 6.13 12.50
N GLU A 217 17.75 5.89 11.42
CA GLU A 217 17.44 6.91 10.40
C GLU A 217 16.43 7.95 10.89
N ILE A 218 15.61 7.63 11.90
CA ILE A 218 14.77 8.62 12.57
C ILE A 218 15.65 9.54 13.42
N TYR A 219 16.57 8.98 14.20
CA TYR A 219 17.43 9.76 15.10
C TYR A 219 18.47 10.60 14.35
N GLN A 220 19.16 9.98 13.38
CA GLN A 220 20.22 10.61 12.61
C GLN A 220 20.10 10.14 11.14
N PRO A 221 19.34 10.85 10.31
CA PRO A 221 19.12 10.43 8.93
C PRO A 221 20.41 10.51 8.11
N SER A 222 20.57 9.57 7.19
CA SER A 222 21.69 9.54 6.24
C SER A 222 21.63 10.67 5.20
N THR A 223 20.44 11.22 4.95
CA THR A 223 20.18 12.32 3.99
C THR A 223 19.10 13.23 4.52
N GLY A 224 19.14 14.54 4.24
CA GLY A 224 18.14 15.50 4.71
C GLY A 224 18.13 15.67 6.24
N GLU A 225 17.05 16.25 6.75
CA GLU A 225 16.93 16.56 8.18
C GLU A 225 15.60 16.06 8.77
N ASN A 226 15.63 15.79 10.07
CA ASN A 226 14.49 15.31 10.84
C ASN A 226 14.19 16.30 11.96
N GLU A 227 12.97 16.82 12.01
CA GLU A 227 12.52 17.73 13.06
C GLU A 227 12.11 16.95 14.32
N LEU A 228 13.01 16.87 15.31
CA LEU A 228 12.81 16.14 16.57
C LEU A 228 12.82 17.01 17.83
N ASP A 229 12.94 18.34 17.68
CA ASP A 229 13.17 19.31 18.78
C ASP A 229 12.13 19.26 19.92
N LYS A 230 10.90 18.81 19.63
CA LYS A 230 9.78 18.72 20.58
C LYS A 230 9.37 17.29 20.93
N VAL A 231 10.18 16.31 20.54
CA VAL A 231 9.86 14.90 20.74
C VAL A 231 10.81 14.31 21.77
N GLN A 232 10.29 13.52 22.70
CA GLN A 232 11.05 12.89 23.80
C GLN A 232 11.74 11.59 23.35
N GLY A 233 11.15 10.90 22.38
CA GLY A 233 11.61 9.61 21.89
C GLY A 233 10.65 8.98 20.88
N ILE A 234 10.68 7.66 20.84
CA ILE A 234 9.89 6.81 19.96
C ILE A 234 8.97 5.92 20.81
N VAL A 235 7.74 5.69 20.34
CA VAL A 235 6.85 4.66 20.87
C VAL A 235 6.62 3.59 19.80
N ILE A 236 7.05 2.36 20.08
CA ILE A 236 6.91 1.21 19.19
C ILE A 236 5.58 0.52 19.50
N ASN A 237 4.77 0.30 18.46
CA ASN A 237 3.46 -0.34 18.50
C ASN A 237 2.57 0.20 19.65
N PRO A 238 2.21 1.50 19.64
CA PRO A 238 1.50 2.15 20.74
C PRO A 238 0.13 1.54 21.10
N PHE A 239 -0.43 0.66 20.27
CA PHE A 239 -1.72 0.02 20.49
C PHE A 239 -1.64 -1.50 20.77
N ASP A 240 -0.44 -2.00 21.01
CA ASP A 240 -0.24 -3.34 21.55
C ASP A 240 -0.48 -3.33 23.08
N GLU A 241 -0.60 -4.52 23.69
CA GLU A 241 -0.83 -4.63 25.15
C GLU A 241 0.32 -4.04 25.97
N GLN A 242 1.54 -4.12 25.43
CA GLN A 242 2.77 -3.60 26.03
C GLN A 242 3.52 -2.78 24.98
N PRO A 243 3.20 -1.48 24.84
CA PRO A 243 3.96 -0.60 23.97
C PRO A 243 5.38 -0.39 24.53
N GLU A 244 6.35 -0.26 23.65
CA GLU A 244 7.75 -0.04 24.03
C GLU A 244 8.10 1.44 23.81
N LEU A 245 8.69 2.07 24.83
CA LEU A 245 9.18 3.45 24.77
C LEU A 245 10.70 3.44 24.64
N VAL A 246 11.21 4.21 23.68
CA VAL A 246 12.64 4.36 23.39
C VAL A 246 12.97 5.84 23.43
N ASP A 247 13.62 6.29 24.51
CA ASP A 247 14.10 7.67 24.64
C ASP A 247 15.33 7.92 23.77
N TRP A 248 15.57 9.18 23.40
CA TRP A 248 16.73 9.53 22.57
C TRP A 248 18.09 9.16 23.18
N SER A 249 18.18 9.08 24.51
CA SER A 249 19.38 8.65 25.23
C SER A 249 19.83 7.23 24.85
N TYR A 250 18.92 6.38 24.36
CA TYR A 250 19.23 5.04 23.84
C TYR A 250 20.20 5.08 22.65
N PHE A 251 20.19 6.15 21.86
CA PHE A 251 21.07 6.33 20.70
C PHE A 251 22.37 7.03 21.06
N GLU A 252 22.42 7.77 22.17
CA GLU A 252 23.61 8.53 22.58
C GLU A 252 24.73 7.66 23.15
N GLY A 253 24.40 6.49 23.70
CA GLY A 253 25.37 5.54 24.27
C GLY A 253 26.35 4.92 23.26
N ASP A 254 26.10 5.05 21.96
CA ASP A 254 27.01 4.56 20.90
C ASP A 254 28.10 5.59 20.53
N ARG A 255 28.06 6.81 21.07
CA ARG A 255 29.04 7.88 20.77
C ARG A 255 30.40 7.72 21.48
N GLU A 256 30.55 6.81 22.43
CA GLU A 256 31.80 6.73 23.22
C GLU A 256 32.96 6.02 22.51
N TRP A 257 32.80 5.57 21.25
CA TRP A 257 33.87 4.92 20.48
C TRP A 257 33.91 5.35 19.01
N THR A 258 34.12 6.64 18.76
CA THR A 258 34.66 7.15 17.49
C THR A 258 35.81 8.12 17.73
#